data_AF-A0A1D6FKC8-F1
#
_entry.id   AF-A0A1D6FKC8-F1
#
_cell.length_a   1.000
_cell.length_b   1.000
_cell.length_c   1.000
_cell.angle_alpha   90.00
_cell.angle_beta   90.00
_cell.angle_gamma   90.00
#
_symmetry.space_group_name_H-M   'P 1'
#
loop_
_entity.id
_entity.type
_entity.pdbx_description
1 polymer ?
#
loop_
_entity_poly.entity_id
_entity_poly.type
_entity_poly.pdbx_seq_one_letter_code
_entity_poly.pdbx_strand_id
1 'polypeptide(L)'
;MLALCRFLRDKYSLAAVTNDIFTKEDGEFLIKHGALPEERIRAVETGGCPHAAIREDISINLGPLEELSNLYKADLLLCESGGGIFFYLIQNKCRSFLLLCMLESTPERQPCRLPASSYLPGKFLQV
;
A
#
# COMPACT_ATOMS: atom_id res chain seq x y z
N MET A 1 8.72 3.55 -3.59
CA MET A 1 7.36 4.06 -3.85
C MET A 1 7.32 5.00 -5.07
N LEU A 2 8.05 6.12 -5.06
CA LEU A 2 8.02 7.15 -6.12
C LEU A 2 8.13 6.60 -7.57
N ALA A 3 9.15 5.78 -7.84
CA ALA A 3 9.38 5.22 -9.17
C ALA A 3 8.21 4.33 -9.63
N LEU A 4 7.66 3.53 -8.71
CA LEU A 4 6.53 2.65 -8.98
C LEU A 4 5.26 3.45 -9.28
N CYS A 5 4.98 4.50 -8.49
CA CYS A 5 3.85 5.40 -8.76
C CYS A 5 3.94 6.01 -10.16
N ARG A 6 5.12 6.51 -10.54
CA ARG A 6 5.34 7.09 -11.88
C ARG A 6 5.17 6.07 -12.99
N PHE A 7 5.60 4.83 -12.78
CA PHE A 7 5.48 3.78 -13.79
C PHE A 7 4.04 3.31 -14.00
N LEU A 8 3.22 3.27 -12.94
CA LEU A 8 1.88 2.70 -12.98
C LEU A 8 0.76 3.73 -13.19
N ARG A 9 0.96 4.99 -12.77
CA ARG A 9 -0.09 6.03 -12.79
C ARG A 9 -0.69 6.33 -14.16
N ASP A 10 0.05 6.06 -15.24
CA ASP A 10 -0.42 6.30 -16.61
C ASP A 10 -1.23 5.13 -17.16
N LYS A 11 -1.16 3.96 -16.52
CA LYS A 11 -1.82 2.72 -16.95
C LYS A 11 -3.02 2.34 -16.08
N TYR A 12 -3.04 2.79 -14.83
CA TYR A 12 -4.02 2.40 -13.82
C TYR A 12 -4.47 3.62 -13.02
N SER A 13 -5.74 3.67 -12.61
CA SER A 13 -6.17 4.63 -11.58
C SER A 13 -5.50 4.24 -10.25
N LEU A 14 -4.50 5.02 -9.86
CA LEU A 14 -3.64 4.71 -8.71
C LEU A 14 -3.95 5.62 -7.52
N ALA A 15 -3.84 5.09 -6.32
CA ALA A 15 -3.80 5.85 -5.07
C ALA A 15 -2.82 5.19 -4.09
N ALA A 16 -2.32 5.94 -3.11
CA ALA A 16 -1.25 5.49 -2.22
C ALA A 16 -1.50 5.84 -0.75
N VAL A 17 -1.08 4.95 0.13
CA VAL A 17 -1.03 5.11 1.58
C VAL A 17 0.42 4.96 2.02
N THR A 18 0.95 5.93 2.75
CA THR A 18 2.30 5.89 3.33
C THR A 18 2.22 5.68 4.82
N ASN A 19 3.13 4.89 5.37
CA ASN A 19 3.14 4.60 6.80
C ASN A 19 4.36 5.23 7.42
N ASP A 20 4.16 6.24 8.25
CA ASP A 20 5.22 6.89 8.99
C ASP A 20 5.08 6.52 10.47
N ILE A 21 6.17 6.57 11.24
CA ILE A 21 6.11 6.25 12.67
C ILE A 21 5.50 7.42 13.46
N PHE A 22 6.04 8.62 13.27
CA PHE A 22 5.63 9.84 13.99
C PHE A 22 5.53 11.07 13.09
N THR A 23 5.63 10.87 11.78
CA THR A 23 5.78 11.93 10.76
C THR A 23 4.75 11.73 9.65
N LYS A 24 4.78 12.59 8.62
CA LYS A 24 4.06 12.40 7.35
C LYS A 24 5.00 12.61 6.15
N GLU A 25 6.30 12.51 6.41
CA GLU A 25 7.34 12.94 5.49
C GLU A 25 7.33 12.12 4.21
N ASP A 26 7.01 10.82 4.27
CA ASP A 26 6.93 9.98 3.08
C ASP A 26 5.77 10.38 2.16
N GLY A 27 4.63 10.74 2.73
CA GLY A 27 3.48 11.26 1.99
C GLY A 27 3.79 12.60 1.33
N GLU A 28 4.35 13.53 2.10
CA GLU A 28 4.78 14.85 1.62
C GLU A 28 5.87 14.75 0.55
N PHE A 29 6.80 13.80 0.70
CA PHE A 29 7.83 13.52 -0.28
C PHE A 29 7.22 13.11 -1.62
N LEU A 30 6.22 12.23 -1.62
CA LEU A 30 5.54 11.79 -2.86
C LEU A 30 4.80 12.95 -3.53
N ILE A 31 4.13 13.80 -2.75
CA ILE A 31 3.43 14.99 -3.25
C ILE A 31 4.42 15.95 -3.90
N LYS A 32 5.49 16.30 -3.17
CA LYS A 32 6.53 17.24 -3.62
C LYS A 32 7.22 16.79 -4.92
N HIS A 33 7.39 15.48 -5.11
CA HIS A 33 8.01 14.92 -6.32
C HIS A 33 7.00 14.58 -7.42
N GLY A 34 5.72 14.94 -7.25
CA GLY A 34 4.67 14.70 -8.22
C GLY A 34 4.45 13.22 -8.52
N ALA A 35 4.54 12.36 -7.50
CA ALA A 35 4.29 10.93 -7.65
C ALA A 35 2.85 10.67 -8.10
N LEU A 36 1.90 11.29 -7.41
CA LEU A 36 0.46 11.31 -7.66
C LEU A 36 -0.11 12.67 -7.21
N PRO A 37 -1.32 13.05 -7.65
CA PRO A 37 -2.07 14.15 -7.03
C PRO A 37 -2.19 13.97 -5.52
N GLU A 38 -2.10 15.07 -4.75
CA GLU A 38 -2.12 15.07 -3.29
C GLU A 38 -3.36 14.36 -2.73
N GLU A 39 -4.51 14.58 -3.35
CA GLU A 39 -5.78 14.03 -2.92
C GLU A 39 -5.82 12.48 -3.02
N ARG A 40 -4.91 11.87 -3.79
CA ARG A 40 -4.76 10.42 -3.95
C ARG A 40 -3.73 9.80 -3.00
N ILE A 41 -3.11 10.59 -2.13
CA ILE A 41 -2.13 10.13 -1.14
C ILE A 41 -2.73 10.29 0.25
N ARG A 42 -2.55 9.29 1.11
CA ARG A 42 -2.86 9.36 2.55
C ARG A 42 -1.62 8.97 3.34
N ALA A 43 -1.31 9.73 4.38
CA ALA A 43 -0.27 9.37 5.33
C ALA A 43 -0.93 8.83 6.61
N VAL A 44 -0.45 7.68 7.07
CA VAL A 44 -0.90 7.00 8.28
C VAL A 44 0.24 7.01 9.29
N GLU A 45 -0.03 7.56 10.46
CA GLU A 45 0.89 7.50 11.59
C GLU A 45 0.65 6.17 12.33
N THR A 46 1.66 5.30 12.31
CA THR A 46 1.59 3.96 12.90
C THR A 46 1.79 3.97 14.42
N GLY A 47 2.43 5.01 14.97
CA GLY A 47 2.67 5.19 16.40
C GLY A 47 3.62 4.16 17.03
N GLY A 48 4.28 3.32 16.22
CA GLY A 48 5.07 2.17 16.68
C GLY A 48 5.89 1.49 15.59
N CYS A 49 6.13 0.19 15.71
CA CYS A 49 6.90 -0.56 14.70
C CYS A 49 6.11 -0.59 13.38
N PRO A 50 6.62 0.01 12.30
CA PRO A 50 5.83 0.22 11.08
C PRO A 50 5.60 -1.09 10.31
N HIS A 51 6.47 -2.09 10.50
CA HIS A 51 6.24 -3.47 10.06
C HIS A 51 4.98 -4.09 10.69
N ALA A 52 4.58 -3.69 11.89
CA ALA A 52 3.38 -4.23 12.52
C ALA A 52 2.09 -3.74 11.86
N ALA A 53 2.09 -2.48 11.41
CA ALA A 53 0.96 -1.86 10.72
C ALA A 53 0.64 -2.49 9.35
N ILE A 54 1.54 -3.33 8.84
CA ILE A 54 1.35 -4.03 7.56
C ILE A 54 1.39 -5.56 7.69
N ARG A 55 2.06 -6.12 8.70
CA ARG A 55 2.23 -7.57 8.88
C ARG A 55 1.31 -8.17 9.94
N GLU A 56 1.30 -7.56 11.12
CA GLU A 56 0.56 -8.10 12.26
C GLU A 56 -0.89 -7.58 12.29
N ASP A 57 -1.10 -6.30 11.98
CA ASP A 57 -2.42 -5.66 11.95
C ASP A 57 -2.48 -4.55 10.90
N ILE A 58 -3.20 -4.82 9.80
CA ILE A 58 -3.40 -3.88 8.69
C ILE A 58 -4.61 -2.96 8.89
N SER A 59 -5.34 -3.09 9.99
CA SER A 59 -6.63 -2.38 10.20
C SER A 59 -6.52 -0.87 10.04
N ILE A 60 -5.41 -0.28 10.51
CA ILE A 60 -5.15 1.16 10.40
C ILE A 60 -5.06 1.65 8.94
N ASN A 61 -4.64 0.77 8.03
CA ASN A 61 -4.50 1.06 6.61
C ASN A 61 -5.80 0.81 5.84
N LEU A 62 -6.66 -0.10 6.30
CA LEU A 62 -7.88 -0.49 5.58
C LEU A 62 -8.85 0.69 5.40
N GLY A 63 -9.00 1.55 6.40
CA GLY A 63 -9.86 2.74 6.31
C GLY A 63 -9.46 3.69 5.17
N PRO A 64 -8.22 4.23 5.19
CA PRO A 64 -7.71 5.07 4.11
C PRO A 64 -7.73 4.38 2.74
N LEU A 65 -7.42 3.08 2.67
CA LEU A 65 -7.46 2.31 1.43
C LEU A 65 -8.88 2.22 0.87
N GLU A 66 -9.88 1.95 1.72
CA GLU A 66 -11.29 1.92 1.31
C GLU A 66 -11.80 3.30 0.89
N GLU A 67 -11.41 4.36 1.59
CA GLU A 67 -11.73 5.74 1.22
C GLU A 67 -11.21 6.06 -0.18
N LEU A 68 -9.91 5.86 -0.43
CA LEU A 68 -9.26 6.13 -1.71
C LEU A 68 -9.83 5.26 -2.84
N SER A 69 -10.12 3.99 -2.54
CA SER A 69 -10.80 3.07 -3.45
C SER A 69 -12.13 3.66 -3.93
N ASN A 70 -12.94 4.12 -2.99
CA ASN A 70 -14.30 4.59 -3.28
C ASN A 70 -14.32 5.95 -3.98
N LEU A 71 -13.47 6.88 -3.54
CA LEU A 71 -13.37 8.24 -4.08
C LEU A 71 -12.84 8.26 -5.52
N TYR A 72 -11.79 7.47 -5.80
CA TYR A 72 -11.07 7.55 -7.06
C TYR A 72 -11.28 6.36 -8.00
N LYS A 73 -12.12 5.40 -7.59
CA LYS A 73 -12.30 4.11 -8.29
C LYS A 73 -10.95 3.53 -8.66
N ALA A 74 -10.03 3.52 -7.69
CA ALA A 74 -8.63 3.20 -7.92
C ALA A 74 -8.49 1.74 -8.36
N ASP A 75 -7.98 1.48 -9.57
CA ASP A 75 -7.64 0.14 -10.02
C ASP A 75 -6.56 -0.50 -9.15
N LEU A 76 -5.66 0.35 -8.62
CA LEU A 76 -4.55 -0.04 -7.78
C LEU A 76 -4.42 0.87 -6.56
N LEU A 77 -4.25 0.25 -5.39
CA LEU A 77 -3.87 0.95 -4.17
C LEU A 77 -2.50 0.47 -3.69
N LEU A 78 -1.60 1.41 -3.47
CA LEU A 78 -0.28 1.19 -2.91
C LEU A 78 -0.31 1.46 -1.40
N CYS A 79 0.24 0.57 -0.57
CA CYS A 79 0.47 0.84 0.85
C CYS A 79 1.93 0.57 1.18
N GLU A 80 2.63 1.56 1.72
CA GLU A 80 4.04 1.50 2.13
C GLU A 80 4.15 1.06 3.60
N SER A 81 5.27 0.47 4.00
CA SER A 81 5.40 -0.17 5.33
C SER A 81 6.16 0.61 6.38
N GLY A 82 6.53 1.87 6.14
CA GLY A 82 7.40 2.69 6.98
C GLY A 82 8.79 2.08 7.15
N GLY A 83 9.78 2.64 6.45
CA GLY A 83 11.18 2.27 6.64
C GLY A 83 11.66 1.01 5.89
N GLY A 84 10.96 0.61 4.82
CA GLY A 84 11.36 -0.49 3.94
C GLY A 84 10.55 -0.54 2.64
N ILE A 85 11.01 -1.28 1.63
CA ILE A 85 10.32 -1.40 0.31
C ILE A 85 9.25 -2.52 0.38
N PHE A 86 8.28 -2.43 1.28
CA PHE A 86 7.08 -3.27 1.16
C PHE A 86 5.95 -2.45 0.57
N PHE A 87 5.38 -2.95 -0.52
CA PHE A 87 4.20 -2.38 -1.16
C PHE A 87 3.07 -3.41 -1.20
N TYR A 88 1.85 -2.94 -1.02
CA TYR A 88 0.61 -3.69 -1.21
C TYR A 88 -0.07 -3.21 -2.49
N LEU A 89 -0.78 -4.07 -3.24
CA LEU A 89 -1.45 -3.71 -4.50
C LEU A 89 -2.89 -4.22 -4.52
N ILE A 90 -3.86 -3.40 -4.10
CA ILE A 90 -5.27 -3.84 -4.07
C ILE A 90 -5.92 -3.58 -5.43
N GLN A 91 -6.50 -4.62 -6.04
CA GLN A 91 -7.19 -4.54 -7.34
C GLN A 91 -8.71 -4.43 -7.16
N ASN A 92 -9.30 -3.31 -7.60
CA ASN A 92 -10.73 -3.05 -7.43
C ASN A 92 -11.65 -3.96 -8.25
N LYS A 93 -11.15 -4.56 -9.35
CA LYS A 93 -11.98 -5.23 -10.35
C LYS A 93 -12.76 -6.45 -9.84
N CYS A 94 -12.40 -6.99 -8.67
CA CYS A 94 -13.11 -8.11 -8.03
C CYS A 94 -13.40 -7.93 -6.53
N ARG A 95 -13.23 -6.72 -5.95
CA ARG A 95 -13.25 -6.53 -4.47
C ARG A 95 -12.33 -7.53 -3.73
N SER A 96 -11.36 -8.09 -4.45
CA SER A 96 -10.44 -9.11 -3.96
C SER A 96 -9.15 -8.39 -3.62
N PHE A 97 -8.85 -8.29 -2.33
CA PHE A 97 -7.61 -7.72 -1.84
C PHE A 97 -6.46 -8.65 -2.25
N LEU A 98 -5.82 -8.36 -3.39
CA LEU A 98 -4.63 -9.11 -3.81
C LEU A 98 -3.43 -8.55 -3.04
N LEU A 99 -2.87 -9.36 -2.14
CA LEU A 99 -1.66 -9.00 -1.44
C LEU A 99 -0.45 -9.33 -2.32
N LEU A 100 0.17 -8.31 -2.92
CA LEU A 100 1.41 -8.48 -3.68
C LEU A 100 2.57 -7.76 -2.99
N CYS A 101 3.28 -8.46 -2.10
CA CYS A 101 4.53 -7.96 -1.53
C CYS A 101 5.63 -8.00 -2.60
N MET A 102 6.01 -6.84 -3.12
CA MET A 102 7.23 -6.69 -3.93
C MET A 102 8.43 -6.65 -2.98
N LEU A 103 8.93 -7.82 -2.59
CA LEU A 103 10.15 -7.96 -1.81
C LEU A 103 11.38 -7.79 -2.69
N GLU A 104 12.27 -6.86 -2.34
CA GLU A 104 13.70 -7.16 -2.53
C GLU A 104 14.08 -8.29 -1.55
N SER A 105 14.78 -9.28 -2.09
CA SER A 105 15.16 -10.54 -1.49
C SER A 105 15.71 -10.44 -0.06
N THR A 106 14.91 -10.78 0.95
CA THR A 106 15.41 -11.19 2.28
C THR A 106 14.67 -12.44 2.78
N PRO A 107 15.34 -13.35 3.52
CA PRO A 107 14.97 -14.77 3.58
C PRO A 107 14.01 -15.15 4.73
N GLU A 108 13.67 -14.23 5.64
CA GLU A 108 12.89 -14.57 6.84
C GLU A 108 11.39 -14.26 6.64
N ARG A 109 10.59 -15.33 6.54
CA ARG A 109 9.15 -15.28 6.22
C ARG A 109 8.31 -15.62 7.44
N GLN A 110 7.38 -14.74 7.79
CA GLN A 110 6.19 -15.06 8.58
C GLN A 110 4.96 -14.49 7.84
N PRO A 111 3.90 -15.28 7.57
CA PRO A 111 2.73 -14.82 6.83
C PRO A 111 1.88 -13.86 7.70
N CYS A 112 1.40 -12.78 7.09
CA CYS A 112 0.50 -11.82 7.74
C CYS A 112 -0.83 -12.49 8.14
N ARG A 113 -1.35 -12.17 9.32
CA ARG A 113 -2.72 -12.57 9.72
C ARG A 113 -3.73 -11.64 9.08
N LEU A 114 -4.29 -12.07 7.95
CA LEU A 114 -5.51 -11.46 7.41
C LEU A 114 -6.71 -11.91 8.25
N PRO A 115 -7.76 -11.08 8.41
CA PRO A 115 -9.06 -11.58 8.84
C PRO A 115 -9.51 -12.72 7.92
N ALA A 116 -10.14 -13.75 8.49
CA ALA A 116 -10.30 -15.08 7.87
C ALA A 116 -11.01 -15.13 6.49
N SER A 117 -11.60 -14.03 6.00
CA SER A 117 -12.28 -13.98 4.70
C SER A 117 -11.42 -13.56 3.51
N SER A 118 -10.13 -13.23 3.71
CA SER A 118 -9.32 -12.55 2.68
C SER A 118 -8.26 -13.40 1.96
N TYR A 119 -8.19 -14.71 2.20
CA TYR A 119 -7.18 -15.58 1.58
C TYR A 119 -7.62 -16.05 0.18
N LEU A 120 -6.87 -15.69 -0.87
CA LEU A 120 -6.89 -16.39 -2.16
C LEU A 120 -5.47 -16.88 -2.50
N PRO A 121 -5.29 -18.16 -2.86
CA PRO A 121 -3.99 -18.68 -3.26
C PRO A 121 -3.67 -18.27 -4.71
N GLY A 122 -2.44 -17.82 -4.94
CA GLY A 122 -1.73 -18.10 -6.20
C GLY A 122 -1.82 -17.10 -7.35
N LYS A 123 -1.66 -15.79 -7.13
CA LYS A 123 -1.29 -14.86 -8.22
C LYS A 123 -0.17 -13.93 -7.81
N PHE A 124 1.06 -14.33 -8.14
CA PHE A 124 2.21 -13.44 -8.16
C PHE A 124 2.19 -12.66 -9.47
N LEU A 125 2.02 -11.33 -9.40
CA LEU A 125 2.44 -10.45 -10.48
C LEU A 125 3.97 -10.43 -10.44
N GLN A 126 4.62 -11.00 -11.44
CA GLN A 126 6.04 -10.78 -11.67
C GLN A 126 6.15 -9.44 -12.39
N VAL A 127 6.67 -8.42 -11.70
CA VAL A 127 7.06 -7.12 -12.28
C VAL A 127 8.57 -7.06 -12.34
#